data_AF-A0AAE4BNH5-F1
#
_entry.id   AF-A0AAE4BNH5-F1
#
_cell.length_a   1.000
_cell.length_b   1.000
_cell.length_c   1.000
_cell.angle_alpha   90.00
_cell.angle_beta   90.00
_cell.angle_gamma   90.00
#
_symmetry.space_group_name_H-M   'P 1'
#
loop_
_entity.id
_entity.type
_entity.pdbx_description
1 polymer ?
#
loop_
_entity_poly.entity_id
_entity_poly.type
_entity_poly.pdbx_seq_one_letter_code
_entity_poly.pdbx_strand_id
1 'polypeptide(L)'
;MSSTLLSDQPGFTPMIALLVGMLTYTRETTLEAVQGWTPDELDLIPDGHANSAGMLLAHMAAVERIYQLISDGHPDPDSALEAHHWPGLNLGEQGRVEIRGRPLRH
;
A
#
# COMPACT_ATOMS: atom_id res chain seq x y z
N MET A 1 12.51 -16.34 7.70
CA MET A 1 11.16 -15.94 8.12
C MET A 1 11.34 -14.69 8.95
N SER A 2 10.96 -13.53 8.42
CA SER A 2 11.04 -12.29 9.19
C SER A 2 10.08 -12.40 10.36
N SER A 3 10.54 -11.90 11.49
CA SER A 3 9.87 -12.08 12.76
C SER A 3 8.62 -11.22 12.82
N THR A 4 7.46 -11.83 12.60
CA THR A 4 6.14 -11.28 12.91
C THR A 4 5.90 -11.22 14.43
N LEU A 5 6.93 -10.91 15.22
CA LEU A 5 6.81 -10.86 16.67
C LEU A 5 5.98 -9.63 17.03
N LEU A 6 4.75 -9.88 17.48
CA LEU A 6 3.92 -8.94 18.23
C LEU A 6 4.51 -8.76 19.64
N SER A 7 5.73 -8.25 19.70
CA SER A 7 6.49 -8.02 20.93
C SER A 7 7.07 -6.62 20.93
N ASP A 8 7.62 -6.23 22.08
CA ASP A 8 8.37 -4.99 22.21
C ASP A 8 9.53 -4.92 21.20
N GLN A 9 9.76 -3.72 20.67
CA GLN A 9 10.84 -3.43 19.73
C GLN A 9 11.64 -2.22 20.24
N PRO A 10 12.98 -2.28 20.30
CA PRO A 10 13.81 -1.17 20.74
C PRO A 10 13.52 0.11 19.94
N GLY A 11 13.35 1.23 20.65
CA GLY A 11 13.07 2.54 20.03
C GLY A 11 11.58 2.87 19.87
N PHE A 12 10.67 1.93 20.14
CA PHE A 12 9.22 2.17 20.11
C PHE A 12 8.58 2.04 21.50
N THR A 13 7.49 2.77 21.73
CA THR A 13 6.60 2.49 22.87
C THR A 13 5.86 1.16 22.62
N PRO A 14 5.38 0.45 23.66
CA PRO A 14 4.79 -0.89 23.48
C PRO A 14 3.67 -0.94 22.44
N MET A 15 2.76 0.05 22.44
CA MET A 15 1.66 0.09 21.46
C MET A 15 2.15 0.36 20.03
N ILE A 16 3.18 1.19 19.85
CA ILE A 16 3.75 1.45 18.53
C ILE A 16 4.53 0.22 18.04
N ALA A 17 5.25 -0.49 18.92
CA ALA A 17 5.92 -1.73 18.56
C ALA A 17 4.93 -2.79 18.03
N LEU A 18 3.78 -2.93 18.70
CA LEU A 18 2.70 -3.82 18.23
C LEU A 18 2.14 -3.37 16.87
N LEU A 19 1.89 -2.07 16.67
CA LEU A 19 1.42 -1.54 15.39
C LEU A 19 2.42 -1.81 14.26
N VAL A 20 3.72 -1.58 14.50
CA VAL A 20 4.79 -1.89 13.54
C VAL A 20 4.79 -3.38 13.19
N GLY A 21 4.61 -4.26 14.18
CA GLY A 21 4.47 -5.70 13.96
C GLY A 21 3.27 -6.06 13.08
N MET A 22 2.11 -5.47 13.35
CA MET A 22 0.89 -5.65 12.54
C MET A 22 1.09 -5.18 11.10
N LEU A 23 1.62 -3.97 10.90
CA LEU A 23 1.89 -3.41 9.57
C LEU A 23 2.91 -4.25 8.79
N THR A 24 3.94 -4.76 9.48
CA THR A 24 4.93 -5.67 8.89
C THR A 24 4.27 -6.96 8.41
N TYR A 25 3.42 -7.58 9.24
CA TYR A 25 2.68 -8.79 8.86
C TYR A 25 1.75 -8.55 7.67
N THR A 26 1.01 -7.44 7.68
CA THR A 26 0.12 -7.05 6.59
C THR A 26 0.91 -6.91 5.28
N ARG A 27 2.08 -6.27 5.30
CA ARG A 27 2.92 -6.15 4.11
C ARG A 27 3.42 -7.51 3.61
N GLU A 28 3.90 -8.37 4.50
CA GLU A 28 4.43 -9.69 4.13
C GLU A 28 3.36 -10.57 3.47
N THR A 29 2.19 -10.68 4.11
CA THR A 29 1.08 -11.49 3.59
C THR A 29 0.45 -10.92 2.33
N THR A 30 0.42 -9.59 2.18
CA THR A 30 -0.02 -8.93 0.94
C THR A 30 0.92 -9.27 -0.22
N LEU A 31 2.24 -9.20 0.00
CA LEU A 31 3.23 -9.53 -1.02
C LEU A 31 3.23 -11.01 -1.38
N GLU A 32 3.04 -11.89 -0.40
CA GLU A 32 2.88 -13.33 -0.62
C GLU A 32 1.65 -13.63 -1.49
N ALA A 33 0.51 -12.95 -1.24
CA ALA A 33 -0.74 -13.19 -1.97
C ALA A 33 -0.64 -12.90 -3.48
N VAL A 34 0.20 -11.95 -3.88
CA VAL A 34 0.39 -11.56 -5.29
C VAL A 34 1.75 -12.00 -5.85
N GLN A 35 2.48 -12.85 -5.12
CA GLN A 35 3.81 -13.26 -5.50
C GLN A 35 3.80 -14.03 -6.83
N GLY A 36 4.57 -13.53 -7.80
CA GLY A 36 4.70 -14.17 -9.12
C GLY A 36 3.59 -13.81 -10.11
N TRP A 37 2.63 -12.97 -9.73
CA TRP A 37 1.60 -12.49 -10.65
C TRP A 37 2.21 -11.64 -11.77
N THR A 38 1.68 -11.84 -12.97
CA THR A 38 1.94 -11.05 -14.16
C THR A 38 1.18 -9.71 -14.12
N PRO A 39 1.58 -8.70 -14.91
CA PRO A 39 0.81 -7.47 -15.05
C PRO A 39 -0.66 -7.72 -15.43
N ASP A 40 -0.94 -8.69 -16.31
CA ASP A 40 -2.31 -9.01 -16.71
C ASP A 40 -3.15 -9.58 -15.56
N GLU A 41 -2.55 -10.39 -14.68
CA GLU A 41 -3.22 -10.89 -13.47
C GLU A 41 -3.45 -9.78 -12.44
N LEU A 42 -2.51 -8.84 -12.32
CA LEU A 42 -2.67 -7.66 -11.47
C LEU A 42 -3.74 -6.69 -11.98
N ASP A 43 -3.95 -6.63 -13.29
CA ASP A 43 -4.92 -5.76 -13.95
C ASP A 43 -6.33 -6.37 -14.04
N LEU A 44 -6.47 -7.66 -13.73
CA LEU A 44 -7.77 -8.34 -13.74
C LEU A 44 -8.70 -7.74 -12.68
N ILE A 45 -9.94 -7.44 -13.11
CA ILE A 45 -11.01 -7.01 -12.22
C ILE A 45 -12.05 -8.14 -12.18
N PRO A 46 -12.14 -8.89 -11.06
CA PRO A 46 -13.12 -9.95 -10.92
C PRO A 46 -14.56 -9.42 -10.97
N ASP A 47 -15.50 -10.28 -11.36
CA ASP A 47 -16.92 -9.92 -11.36
C ASP A 47 -17.37 -9.42 -9.97
N GLY A 48 -18.19 -8.37 -9.98
CA GLY A 48 -18.67 -7.72 -8.75
C GLY A 48 -17.64 -6.82 -8.05
N HIS A 49 -16.43 -6.67 -8.60
CA HIS A 49 -15.40 -5.79 -8.03
C HIS A 49 -15.19 -4.53 -8.87
N ALA A 50 -14.76 -3.45 -8.22
CA ALA A 50 -14.54 -2.15 -8.86
C ALA A 50 -13.06 -1.86 -9.15
N ASN A 51 -12.12 -2.54 -8.51
CA ASN A 51 -10.69 -2.27 -8.59
C ASN A 51 -9.92 -3.59 -8.80
N SER A 52 -8.83 -3.54 -9.56
CA SER A 52 -7.93 -4.68 -9.73
C SER A 52 -6.99 -4.82 -8.54
N ALA A 53 -6.27 -5.94 -8.45
CA ALA A 53 -5.25 -6.11 -7.41
C ALA A 53 -4.15 -5.04 -7.52
N GLY A 54 -3.70 -4.72 -8.73
CA GLY A 54 -2.72 -3.64 -8.97
C GLY A 54 -3.21 -2.28 -8.46
N MET A 55 -4.49 -1.96 -8.65
CA MET A 55 -5.08 -0.73 -8.12
C MET A 55 -5.09 -0.70 -6.59
N LEU A 56 -5.43 -1.82 -5.94
CA LEU A 56 -5.47 -1.92 -4.47
C LEU A 56 -4.06 -1.87 -3.86
N LEU A 57 -3.05 -2.46 -4.51
CA LEU A 57 -1.66 -2.35 -4.07
C LEU A 57 -1.15 -0.90 -4.15
N ALA A 58 -1.46 -0.21 -5.25
CA ALA A 58 -1.13 1.21 -5.39
C ALA A 58 -1.86 2.07 -4.34
N HIS A 59 -3.11 1.73 -4.00
CA HIS A 59 -3.85 2.38 -2.93
C HIS A 59 -3.16 2.22 -1.57
N MET A 60 -2.73 1.00 -1.21
CA MET A 60 -2.01 0.78 0.05
C MET A 60 -0.75 1.64 0.14
N ALA A 61 0.06 1.69 -0.93
CA ALA A 61 1.27 2.50 -0.96
C ALA A 61 0.98 4.01 -0.88
N ALA A 62 -0.05 4.47 -1.58
CA ALA A 62 -0.45 5.88 -1.56
C ALA A 62 -1.00 6.31 -0.19
N VAL A 63 -1.80 5.44 0.45
CA VAL A 63 -2.33 5.64 1.81
C VAL A 63 -1.18 5.67 2.83
N GLU A 64 -0.22 4.74 2.75
CA GLU A 64 0.94 4.77 3.62
C GLU A 64 1.69 6.10 3.51
N ARG A 65 1.94 6.58 2.29
CA ARG A 65 2.67 7.84 2.06
C ARG A 65 1.95 9.06 2.59
N ILE A 66 0.65 9.22 2.32
CA ILE A 66 -0.09 10.40 2.81
C ILE A 66 -0.18 10.40 4.33
N TYR A 67 -0.36 9.24 4.97
CA TYR A 67 -0.39 9.17 6.43
C TYR A 67 0.98 9.39 7.08
N GLN A 68 2.09 9.09 6.40
CA GLN A 68 3.42 9.53 6.85
C GLN A 68 3.50 11.06 6.90
N LEU A 69 3.11 11.75 5.83
CA LEU A 69 3.11 13.22 5.77
C LEU A 69 2.22 13.84 6.87
N ILE A 70 1.03 13.26 7.08
CA ILE A 70 0.11 13.69 8.15
C ILE A 70 0.73 13.46 9.53
N SER A 71 1.33 12.29 9.76
CA SER A 71 1.92 11.92 11.05
C SER A 71 3.16 12.76 11.39
N ASP A 72 3.93 13.15 10.37
CA ASP A 72 5.07 14.07 10.49
C ASP A 72 4.64 15.53 10.68
N GLY A 73 3.34 15.82 10.64
CA GLY A 73 2.79 17.16 10.84
C GLY A 73 3.04 18.11 9.67
N HIS A 74 3.12 17.59 8.44
CA HIS A 74 3.27 18.43 7.25
C HIS A 74 2.08 19.41 7.13
N PRO A 75 2.30 20.72 6.93
CA PRO A 75 1.23 21.72 6.96
C PRO A 75 0.25 21.61 5.79
N ASP A 76 0.68 20.99 4.69
CA ASP A 76 -0.14 20.72 3.50
C ASP A 76 0.27 19.36 2.91
N PRO A 77 -0.24 18.24 3.45
CA PRO A 77 0.19 16.90 3.07
C PRO A 77 -0.25 16.54 1.65
N ASP A 78 -1.39 17.06 1.17
CA ASP A 78 -1.90 16.81 -0.17
C ASP A 78 -0.95 17.41 -1.22
N SER A 79 -0.56 18.68 -1.07
CA SER A 79 0.37 19.31 -2.01
C SER A 79 1.78 18.70 -1.95
N ALA A 80 2.18 18.10 -0.83
CA ALA A 80 3.46 17.43 -0.68
C ALA A 80 3.50 16.00 -1.23
N LEU A 81 2.33 15.40 -1.47
CA LEU A 81 2.25 14.04 -1.99
C LEU A 81 2.75 13.98 -3.43
N GLU A 82 3.63 13.03 -3.71
CA GLU A 82 4.17 12.84 -5.05
C GLU A 82 3.06 12.44 -6.04
N ALA A 83 3.05 13.05 -7.23
CA ALA A 83 1.93 12.95 -8.17
C ALA A 83 1.50 11.52 -8.52
N HIS A 84 2.44 10.58 -8.52
CA HIS A 84 2.21 9.17 -8.84
C HIS A 84 1.39 8.39 -7.78
N HIS A 85 1.19 8.96 -6.58
CA HIS A 85 0.34 8.35 -5.55
C HIS A 85 -1.15 8.70 -5.72
N TRP A 86 -1.49 9.79 -6.43
CA TRP A 86 -2.90 10.20 -6.61
C TRP A 86 -3.80 9.16 -7.27
N PRO A 87 -3.37 8.42 -8.31
CA PRO A 87 -4.20 7.35 -8.87
C PRO A 87 -4.54 6.26 -7.84
N GLY A 88 -3.62 5.98 -6.92
CA GLY A 88 -3.84 5.04 -5.81
C GLY A 88 -4.82 5.57 -4.76
N LEU A 89 -4.77 6.87 -4.43
CA LEU A 89 -5.75 7.48 -3.52
C LEU A 89 -7.15 7.58 -4.14
N ASN A 90 -7.23 7.98 -5.41
CA ASN A 90 -8.50 8.25 -6.08
C ASN A 90 -9.20 6.98 -6.56
N LEU A 91 -8.44 5.91 -6.87
CA LEU A 91 -8.97 4.68 -7.45
C LEU A 91 -9.86 4.98 -8.67
N GLY A 92 -10.88 4.15 -8.92
CA GLY A 92 -11.88 4.41 -9.96
C GLY A 92 -11.26 4.50 -11.36
N GLU A 93 -11.80 5.40 -12.20
CA GLU A 93 -11.36 5.55 -13.58
C GLU A 93 -9.89 6.00 -13.68
N GLN A 94 -9.47 6.93 -12.82
CA GLN A 94 -8.09 7.40 -12.81
C GLN A 94 -7.13 6.25 -12.48
N GLY A 95 -7.42 5.47 -11.44
CA GLY A 95 -6.64 4.30 -11.09
C GLY A 95 -6.59 3.27 -12.23
N ARG A 96 -7.73 3.01 -12.90
CA ARG A 96 -7.81 2.07 -14.03
C ARG A 96 -6.92 2.47 -15.20
N VAL A 97 -6.79 3.76 -15.48
CA VAL A 97 -5.99 4.27 -16.60
C VAL A 97 -4.51 4.33 -16.25
N GLU A 98 -4.16 4.82 -15.06
CA GLU A 98 -2.77 5.18 -14.72
C GLU A 98 -1.97 4.06 -14.04
N ILE A 99 -2.62 3.07 -13.43
CA ILE A 99 -1.97 1.96 -12.70
C ILE A 99 -1.79 0.72 -13.59
N ARG A 100 -2.51 0.63 -14.71
CA ARG A 100 -2.53 -0.53 -15.61
C ARG A 100 -1.16 -0.87 -16.21
N GLY A 101 -0.89 -2.15 -16.39
CA GLY A 101 0.29 -2.68 -17.08
C GLY A 101 1.59 -2.60 -16.26
N ARG A 102 1.47 -2.29 -14.97
CA ARG A 102 2.58 -2.14 -14.05
C ARG A 102 2.97 -3.49 -13.42
N PRO A 103 4.25 -3.91 -13.47
CA PRO A 103 4.70 -5.12 -12.79
C PRO A 103 4.76 -4.92 -11.27
N LEU A 104 4.72 -6.02 -10.51
CA LEU A 104 4.80 -5.99 -9.04
C LEU A 104 6.10 -5.35 -8.49
N ARG A 105 7.21 -5.45 -9.23
CA ARG A 105 8.48 -4.82 -8.84
C ARG A 105 8.55 -3.42 -9.43
N HIS A 106 8.44 -2.42 -8.55
CA HIS A 106 8.87 -1.06 -8.79
C HIS A 106 10.03 -0.73 -7.86
#